data_AF-A0A954F2L2-F1
#
_entry.id   AF-A0A954F2L2-F1
#
_cell.length_a   1.000
_cell.length_b   1.000
_cell.length_c   1.000
_cell.angle_alpha   90.00
_cell.angle_beta   90.00
_cell.angle_gamma   90.00
#
_symmetry.space_group_name_H-M   'P 1'
#
loop_
_entity.id
_entity.type
_entity.pdbx_description
1 polymer ?
#
loop_
_entity_poly.entity_id
_entity_poly.type
_entity_poly.pdbx_seq_one_letter_code
_entity_poly.pdbx_strand_id
1 'polypeptide(L)'
;MADFERPQAFYLGRPVDTESGEILPDPLLYDSKDLCTHALIVGMTGSGKTGLGVSLLEEAALDGVPSIVIDPKGDMANLMLQFPGLTPEEFEPWVDPGAAARKGQSVAEYAAATAETWRAGLEKWGQSPERVQQLHDSAEFRVFTPGLRSGRPLRVLKSFAAPDPAIRADKEA
;
A
#
# COMPACT_ATOMS: atom_id res chain seq x y z
N MET A 1 -15.63 -11.71 11.34
CA MET A 1 -14.63 -11.42 10.29
C MET A 1 -15.33 -11.60 8.96
N ALA A 2 -15.22 -10.61 8.07
CA ALA A 2 -15.73 -10.77 6.72
C ALA A 2 -14.95 -11.91 6.02
N ASP A 3 -15.66 -12.78 5.30
CA ASP A 3 -15.12 -14.00 4.69
C ASP A 3 -14.37 -13.69 3.38
N PHE A 4 -13.30 -12.89 3.48
CA PHE A 4 -12.42 -12.58 2.34
C PHE A 4 -10.98 -13.06 2.50
N GLU A 5 -10.59 -13.61 3.65
CA GLU A 5 -9.26 -14.19 3.87
C GLU A 5 -9.15 -15.57 3.20
N ARG A 6 -8.68 -15.60 1.95
CA ARG A 6 -8.54 -16.83 1.16
C ARG A 6 -7.20 -16.81 0.42
N PRO A 7 -6.39 -17.89 0.48
CA PRO A 7 -5.11 -17.93 -0.21
C PRO A 7 -5.27 -17.67 -1.71
N GLN A 8 -4.38 -16.84 -2.29
CA GLN A 8 -4.35 -16.49 -3.71
C GLN A 8 -5.59 -15.72 -4.19
N ALA A 9 -6.35 -15.11 -3.27
CA ALA A 9 -7.53 -14.32 -3.59
C ALA A 9 -7.43 -12.93 -2.95
N PHE A 10 -7.07 -11.94 -3.75
CA PHE A 10 -6.85 -10.57 -3.29
C PHE A 10 -8.18 -9.85 -3.09
N TYR A 11 -8.38 -9.27 -1.90
CA TYR A 11 -9.56 -8.46 -1.62
C TYR A 11 -9.43 -7.06 -2.25
N LEU A 12 -10.28 -6.75 -3.23
CA LEU A 12 -10.27 -5.46 -3.95
C LEU A 12 -11.48 -4.58 -3.62
N GLY A 13 -12.13 -4.81 -2.48
CA GLY A 13 -13.32 -4.07 -2.05
C GLY A 13 -14.61 -4.81 -2.36
N ARG A 14 -15.64 -4.07 -2.77
CA ARG A 14 -16.97 -4.63 -3.11
C ARG A 14 -17.47 -4.05 -4.42
N PRO A 15 -18.19 -4.82 -5.25
CA PRO A 15 -18.80 -4.30 -6.46
C PRO A 15 -19.81 -3.18 -6.16
N VAL A 16 -20.02 -2.32 -7.14
CA VAL A 16 -21.05 -1.28 -7.10
C VAL A 16 -22.07 -1.60 -8.19
N ASP A 17 -23.35 -1.58 -7.83
CA ASP A 17 -24.43 -1.69 -8.79
C ASP A 17 -24.43 -0.47 -9.72
N THR A 18 -24.34 -0.69 -11.02
CA THR A 18 -24.13 0.40 -11.99
C THR A 18 -25.36 1.25 -12.23
N GLU A 19 -26.57 0.77 -11.87
CA GLU A 19 -27.82 1.51 -12.07
C GLU A 19 -28.15 2.38 -10.85
N SER A 20 -28.08 1.80 -9.65
CA SER A 20 -28.41 2.45 -8.38
C SER A 20 -27.22 3.17 -7.75
N GLY A 21 -25.99 2.78 -8.07
CA GLY A 21 -24.77 3.25 -7.40
C GLY A 21 -24.58 2.66 -5.99
N GLU A 22 -25.37 1.67 -5.61
CA GLU A 22 -25.26 1.03 -4.29
C GLU A 22 -24.08 0.06 -4.22
N ILE A 23 -23.39 0.03 -3.08
CA ILE A 23 -22.32 -0.93 -2.82
C ILE A 23 -22.96 -2.28 -2.51
N LEU A 24 -22.62 -3.30 -3.30
CA LEU A 24 -23.08 -4.66 -3.09
C LEU A 24 -22.39 -5.29 -1.87
N PRO A 25 -23.04 -6.25 -1.18
CA PRO A 25 -22.53 -6.79 0.09
C PRO A 25 -21.31 -7.71 -0.09
N ASP A 26 -21.22 -8.40 -1.23
CA ASP A 26 -20.22 -9.44 -1.45
C ASP A 26 -18.84 -8.84 -1.79
N PRO A 27 -17.74 -9.38 -1.21
CA PRO A 27 -16.40 -8.92 -1.52
C PRO A 27 -16.00 -9.27 -2.96
N LEU A 28 -15.28 -8.36 -3.61
CA LEU A 28 -14.59 -8.64 -4.86
C LEU A 28 -13.25 -9.30 -4.54
N LEU A 29 -13.19 -10.63 -4.74
CA LEU A 29 -11.97 -11.42 -4.59
C LEU A 29 -11.35 -11.69 -5.96
N TYR A 30 -10.14 -11.20 -6.16
CA TYR A 30 -9.40 -11.29 -7.42
C TYR A 30 -8.40 -12.44 -7.38
N ASP A 31 -8.41 -13.33 -8.38
CA ASP A 31 -7.46 -14.45 -8.44
C ASP A 31 -6.05 -13.93 -8.75
N SER A 32 -5.13 -14.08 -7.79
CA SER A 32 -3.78 -13.53 -7.92
C SER A 32 -2.97 -14.17 -9.05
N LYS A 33 -3.36 -15.36 -9.53
CA LYS A 33 -2.72 -16.02 -10.68
C LYS A 33 -2.85 -15.22 -11.97
N ASP A 34 -3.88 -14.40 -12.10
CA ASP A 34 -4.05 -13.55 -13.28
C ASP A 34 -2.88 -12.54 -13.39
N LEU A 35 -2.29 -12.13 -12.26
CA LEU A 35 -1.13 -11.23 -12.23
C LEU A 35 0.16 -11.87 -12.77
N CYS A 36 0.22 -13.20 -12.92
CA CYS A 36 1.33 -13.88 -13.56
C CYS A 36 1.41 -13.63 -15.08
N THR A 37 0.38 -12.98 -15.66
CA THR A 37 0.29 -12.69 -17.10
C THR A 37 0.41 -11.19 -17.44
N HIS A 38 0.95 -10.39 -16.52
CA HIS A 38 1.04 -8.93 -16.57
C HIS A 38 -0.32 -8.25 -16.37
N ALA A 39 -0.29 -7.07 -15.74
CA ALA A 39 -1.47 -6.23 -15.54
C ALA A 39 -1.17 -4.79 -15.95
N LEU A 40 -2.21 -4.07 -16.39
CA LEU A 40 -2.14 -2.66 -16.74
C LEU A 40 -3.28 -1.91 -16.06
N ILE A 41 -2.94 -0.93 -15.21
CA ILE A 41 -3.91 -0.05 -14.55
C ILE A 41 -3.97 1.27 -15.30
N VAL A 42 -5.12 1.57 -15.93
CA VAL A 42 -5.36 2.81 -16.68
C VAL A 42 -6.46 3.65 -16.03
N GLY A 43 -6.39 4.97 -16.20
CA GLY A 43 -7.36 5.91 -15.63
C GLY A 43 -6.83 7.33 -15.50
N MET A 44 -7.71 8.32 -15.39
CA MET A 44 -7.35 9.73 -15.22
C MET A 44 -6.80 10.02 -13.80
N THR A 45 -6.15 11.15 -13.57
CA THR A 45 -5.74 11.57 -12.22
C THR A 45 -6.95 11.62 -11.29
N GLY A 46 -6.81 11.11 -10.06
CA GLY A 46 -7.91 11.02 -9.11
C GLY A 46 -8.85 9.81 -9.29
N SER A 47 -8.67 9.00 -10.34
CA SER A 47 -9.52 7.82 -10.60
C SER A 47 -9.22 6.59 -9.72
N GLY A 48 -8.34 6.72 -8.71
CA GLY A 48 -8.00 5.62 -7.81
C GLY A 48 -6.89 4.67 -8.27
N LYS A 49 -6.17 4.93 -9.38
CA LYS A 49 -5.08 4.04 -9.86
C LYS A 49 -4.04 3.69 -8.80
N THR A 50 -3.55 4.71 -8.08
CA THR A 50 -2.56 4.55 -7.01
C THR A 50 -3.15 3.75 -5.86
N GLY A 51 -4.41 4.00 -5.49
CA GLY A 51 -5.11 3.25 -4.45
C GLY A 51 -5.25 1.78 -4.80
N LEU A 52 -5.67 1.45 -6.03
CA LEU A 52 -5.72 0.07 -6.51
C LEU A 52 -4.34 -0.60 -6.47
N GLY A 53 -3.29 0.11 -6.89
CA GLY A 53 -1.92 -0.39 -6.81
C GLY A 53 -1.48 -0.69 -5.38
N VAL A 54 -1.80 0.20 -4.44
CA VAL A 54 -1.54 -0.01 -3.00
C VAL A 54 -2.30 -1.24 -2.51
N SER A 55 -3.59 -1.37 -2.78
CA SER A 55 -4.37 -2.54 -2.36
C SER A 55 -3.80 -3.83 -2.92
N LEU A 56 -3.41 -3.88 -4.20
CA LEU A 56 -2.76 -5.07 -4.77
C LEU A 56 -1.45 -5.43 -4.06
N LEU A 57 -0.66 -4.44 -3.67
CA LEU A 57 0.61 -4.66 -2.95
C LEU A 57 0.38 -5.10 -1.49
N GLU A 58 -0.64 -4.57 -0.83
CA GLU A 58 -1.04 -4.98 0.52
C GLU A 58 -1.52 -6.44 0.54
N GLU A 59 -2.40 -6.81 -0.40
CA GLU A 59 -2.90 -8.19 -0.53
C GLU A 59 -1.77 -9.15 -0.91
N ALA A 60 -0.87 -8.74 -1.82
CA ALA A 60 0.31 -9.53 -2.15
C ALA A 60 1.22 -9.76 -0.93
N ALA A 61 1.42 -8.73 -0.09
CA ALA A 61 2.20 -8.86 1.13
C ALA A 61 1.53 -9.80 2.14
N LEU A 62 0.21 -9.72 2.31
CA LEU A 62 -0.55 -10.63 3.19
C LEU A 62 -0.46 -12.09 2.74
N ASP A 63 -0.45 -12.33 1.43
CA ASP A 63 -0.24 -13.66 0.82
C ASP A 63 1.24 -14.11 0.78
N GLY A 64 2.17 -13.31 1.33
CA GLY A 64 3.59 -13.63 1.37
C GLY A 64 4.29 -13.54 0.01
N VAL A 65 3.72 -12.81 -0.95
CA VAL A 65 4.30 -12.59 -2.27
C VAL A 65 5.25 -11.39 -2.24
N PRO A 66 6.56 -11.59 -2.48
CA PRO A 66 7.52 -10.49 -2.44
C PRO A 66 7.32 -9.55 -3.63
N SER A 67 7.37 -8.24 -3.36
CA SER A 67 7.17 -7.20 -4.37
C SER A 67 8.37 -6.27 -4.48
N ILE A 68 8.80 -5.96 -5.71
CA ILE A 68 9.75 -4.89 -6.02
C ILE A 68 8.99 -3.81 -6.78
N VAL A 69 8.97 -2.60 -6.23
CA VAL A 69 8.19 -1.49 -6.77
C VAL A 69 9.14 -0.41 -7.29
N ILE A 70 9.02 -0.08 -8.58
CA ILE A 70 9.71 1.06 -9.18
C ILE A 70 8.76 2.25 -9.15
N ASP A 71 9.02 3.16 -8.23
CA ASP A 71 8.13 4.30 -7.97
C ASP A 71 8.80 5.63 -8.32
N PRO A 72 8.62 6.12 -9.57
CA PRO A 72 9.15 7.41 -9.97
C PRO A 72 8.41 8.60 -9.34
N LYS A 73 7.23 8.39 -8.76
CA LYS A 73 6.41 9.47 -8.16
C LYS A 73 6.65 9.61 -6.66
N GLY A 74 7.02 8.52 -5.99
CA GLY A 74 7.23 8.47 -4.54
C GLY A 74 5.95 8.18 -3.74
N ASP A 75 4.82 7.94 -4.41
CA ASP A 75 3.51 7.73 -3.77
C ASP A 75 3.40 6.35 -3.10
N MET A 76 4.17 5.35 -3.54
CA MET A 76 4.15 3.99 -2.99
C MET A 76 4.83 3.90 -1.62
N ALA A 77 5.65 4.90 -1.26
CA ALA A 77 6.22 4.99 0.08
C ALA A 77 5.14 5.17 1.17
N ASN A 78 3.91 5.55 0.80
CA ASN A 78 2.76 5.60 1.71
C ASN A 78 2.42 4.23 2.31
N LEU A 79 2.88 3.11 1.71
CA LEU A 79 2.81 1.78 2.34
C LEU A 79 3.53 1.71 3.69
N MET A 80 4.42 2.66 4.01
CA MET A 80 5.08 2.74 5.32
C MET A 80 4.19 3.40 6.39
N LEU A 81 3.09 4.06 6.00
CA LEU A 81 2.16 4.75 6.90
C LEU A 81 1.07 3.81 7.41
N GLN A 82 1.49 2.62 7.86
CA GLN A 82 0.63 1.66 8.51
C GLN A 82 0.60 1.97 10.00
N PHE A 83 -0.60 2.09 10.57
CA PHE A 83 -0.82 2.41 11.97
C PHE A 83 -1.65 1.28 12.61
N PRO A 84 -1.00 0.19 13.07
CA PRO A 84 -1.71 -0.98 13.58
C PRO A 84 -2.55 -0.71 14.82
N GLY A 85 -2.10 0.19 15.70
CA GLY A 85 -2.84 0.58 16.90
C GLY A 85 -4.05 1.47 16.60
N LEU A 86 -4.05 2.14 15.45
CA LEU A 86 -4.99 3.20 15.06
C LEU A 86 -5.16 4.25 16.19
N THR A 87 -4.08 4.55 16.92
CA THR A 87 -4.15 5.47 18.08
C THR A 87 -3.81 6.90 17.67
N PRO A 88 -4.36 7.93 18.33
CA PRO A 88 -4.04 9.32 18.03
C PRO A 88 -2.52 9.62 17.99
N GLU A 89 -1.75 9.00 18.88
CA GLU A 89 -0.30 9.17 19.01
C GLU A 89 0.47 8.64 17.80
N GLU A 90 -0.04 7.60 17.13
CA GLU A 90 0.54 7.10 15.89
C GLU A 90 0.35 8.10 14.74
N PHE A 91 -0.77 8.82 14.71
CA PHE A 91 -1.10 9.79 13.66
C PHE A 91 -0.49 11.19 13.90
N GLU A 92 -0.31 11.59 15.16
CA GLU A 92 0.12 12.95 15.54
C GLU A 92 1.38 13.44 14.79
N PRO A 93 2.45 12.63 14.59
CA PRO A 93 3.64 13.07 13.85
C PRO A 93 3.39 13.33 12.36
N TRP A 94 2.30 12.81 11.81
CA TRP A 94 2.03 12.76 10.37
C TRP A 94 0.91 13.70 9.93
N VAL A 95 0.11 14.22 10.85
CA VAL A 95 -0.94 15.17 10.51
C VAL A 95 -0.39 16.58 10.26
N ASP A 96 -0.96 17.29 9.29
CA ASP A 96 -0.57 18.68 8.95
C ASP A 96 -1.06 19.66 10.04
N PRO A 97 -0.16 20.35 10.77
CA PRO A 97 -0.56 21.37 11.75
C PRO A 97 -1.35 22.52 11.13
N GLY A 98 -1.07 22.87 9.86
CA GLY A 98 -1.82 23.89 9.13
C GLY A 98 -3.26 23.45 8.85
N ALA A 99 -3.49 22.17 8.58
CA ALA A 99 -4.84 21.62 8.41
C ALA A 99 -5.61 21.61 9.73
N ALA A 100 -4.96 21.25 10.84
CA ALA A 100 -5.54 21.32 12.18
C ALA A 100 -5.97 22.77 12.51
N ALA A 101 -5.07 23.74 12.30
CA ALA A 101 -5.36 25.16 12.53
C ALA A 101 -6.52 25.68 11.69
N ARG A 102 -6.61 25.31 10.39
CA ARG A 102 -7.75 25.70 9.51
C ARG A 102 -9.10 25.16 10.00
N LYS A 103 -9.10 24.05 10.75
CA LYS A 103 -10.30 23.47 11.38
C LYS A 103 -10.53 23.98 12.81
N GLY A 104 -9.68 24.87 13.32
CA GLY A 104 -9.76 25.36 14.70
C GLY A 104 -9.43 24.29 15.74
N GLN A 105 -8.65 23.27 15.36
CA GLN A 105 -8.27 22.15 16.22
C GLN A 105 -6.77 22.24 16.56
N SER A 106 -6.38 21.73 17.72
CA SER A 106 -5.00 21.40 18.03
C SER A 106 -4.52 20.20 17.20
N VAL A 107 -3.20 20.01 17.10
CA VAL A 107 -2.60 18.86 16.39
C VAL A 107 -3.08 17.54 16.99
N ALA A 108 -3.11 17.43 18.32
CA ALA A 108 -3.59 16.25 19.03
C ALA A 108 -5.08 15.96 18.78
N GLU A 109 -5.95 16.99 18.81
CA GLU A 109 -7.38 16.83 18.49
C GLU A 109 -7.58 16.39 17.03
N TYR A 110 -6.79 16.94 16.11
CA TYR A 110 -6.86 16.58 14.70
C TYR A 110 -6.34 15.17 14.44
N ALA A 111 -5.28 14.74 15.13
CA ALA A 111 -4.77 13.38 15.11
C ALA A 111 -5.81 12.38 15.64
N ALA A 112 -6.45 12.69 16.77
CA ALA A 112 -7.51 11.84 17.33
C ALA A 112 -8.71 11.71 16.36
N ALA A 113 -9.14 12.82 15.75
CA ALA A 113 -10.21 12.80 14.75
C ALA A 113 -9.82 11.99 13.49
N THR A 114 -8.55 12.05 13.08
CA THR A 114 -8.02 11.29 11.94
C THR A 114 -7.98 9.80 12.23
N ALA A 115 -7.47 9.41 13.40
CA ALA A 115 -7.45 8.03 13.88
C ALA A 115 -8.86 7.41 13.90
N GLU A 116 -9.84 8.14 14.44
CA GLU A 116 -11.24 7.70 14.47
C GLU A 116 -11.84 7.56 13.06
N THR A 117 -11.53 8.50 12.15
CA THR A 117 -11.96 8.42 10.75
C THR A 117 -11.42 7.17 10.07
N TRP A 118 -10.15 6.83 10.31
CA TRP A 118 -9.52 5.62 9.78
C TRP A 118 -10.15 4.37 10.36
N ARG A 119 -10.31 4.31 11.68
CA ARG A 119 -10.93 3.18 12.39
C ARG A 119 -12.34 2.91 11.87
N ALA A 120 -13.20 3.93 11.81
CA ALA A 120 -14.57 3.79 11.30
C ALA A 120 -14.60 3.42 9.80
N GLY A 121 -13.67 3.96 9.01
CA GLY A 121 -13.54 3.65 7.59
C GLY A 121 -13.17 2.18 7.35
N LEU A 122 -12.17 1.68 8.07
CA LEU A 122 -11.74 0.28 8.01
C LEU A 122 -12.84 -0.66 8.49
N GLU A 123 -13.48 -0.34 9.61
CA GLU A 123 -14.59 -1.12 10.17
C GLU A 123 -15.77 -1.25 9.19
N LYS A 124 -16.11 -0.18 8.46
CA LYS A 124 -17.14 -0.20 7.40
C LYS A 124 -16.84 -1.24 6.30
N TRP A 125 -15.56 -1.47 6.01
CA TRP A 125 -15.10 -2.45 5.02
C TRP A 125 -14.82 -3.83 5.63
N GLY A 126 -15.04 -4.02 6.93
CA GLY A 126 -14.76 -5.27 7.62
C GLY A 126 -13.28 -5.50 7.90
N GLN A 127 -12.45 -4.46 7.76
CA GLN A 127 -11.02 -4.49 8.05
C GLN A 127 -10.81 -4.16 9.53
N SER A 128 -10.18 -5.07 10.27
CA SER A 128 -9.92 -4.88 11.70
C SER A 128 -8.49 -4.38 11.95
N PRO A 129 -8.22 -3.76 13.12
CA PRO A 129 -6.86 -3.37 13.50
C PRO A 129 -5.89 -4.56 13.48
N GLU A 130 -6.36 -5.76 13.83
CA GLU A 130 -5.56 -6.99 13.77
C GLU A 130 -5.10 -7.31 12.34
N ARG A 131 -5.91 -7.01 11.31
CA ARG A 131 -5.49 -7.19 9.92
C ARG A 131 -4.44 -6.17 9.51
N VAL A 132 -4.55 -4.93 9.99
CA VAL A 132 -3.49 -3.91 9.78
C VAL A 132 -2.19 -4.38 10.41
N GLN A 133 -2.25 -4.96 11.62
CA GLN A 133 -1.09 -5.57 12.27
C GLN A 133 -0.54 -6.75 11.46
N GLN A 134 -1.40 -7.63 10.94
CA GLN A 134 -0.98 -8.74 10.08
C GLN A 134 -0.24 -8.27 8.84
N LEU A 135 -0.73 -7.22 8.16
CA LEU A 135 -0.06 -6.61 7.02
C LEU A 135 1.30 -6.02 7.40
N HIS A 136 1.36 -5.32 8.53
CA HIS A 136 2.60 -4.76 9.05
C HIS A 136 3.66 -5.85 9.29
N ASP A 137 3.23 -7.01 9.79
CA ASP A 137 4.11 -8.12 10.14
C ASP A 137 4.41 -9.06 8.97
N SER A 138 3.64 -8.99 7.86
CA SER A 138 3.76 -9.93 6.75
C SER A 138 4.96 -9.67 5.84
N ALA A 139 5.47 -8.44 5.81
CA ALA A 139 6.60 -8.05 4.97
C ALA A 139 7.46 -6.96 5.59
N GLU A 140 8.77 -6.99 5.30
CA GLU A 140 9.64 -5.85 5.61
C GLU A 140 9.57 -4.81 4.49
N PHE A 141 8.92 -3.69 4.77
CA PHE A 141 8.84 -2.58 3.82
C PHE A 141 10.15 -1.77 3.82
N ARG A 142 10.77 -1.66 2.65
CA ARG A 142 12.09 -1.01 2.47
C ARG A 142 12.06 -0.01 1.32
N VAL A 143 12.30 1.26 1.62
CA VAL A 143 12.44 2.31 0.60
C VAL A 143 13.91 2.44 0.22
N PHE A 144 14.22 2.23 -1.06
CA PHE A 144 15.55 2.45 -1.62
C PHE A 144 15.58 3.75 -2.45
N THR A 145 16.54 4.62 -2.17
CA THR A 145 16.63 5.93 -2.83
C THR A 145 17.95 6.08 -3.57
N PRO A 146 17.97 5.93 -4.91
CA PRO A 146 19.14 6.21 -5.72
C PRO A 146 19.61 7.66 -5.56
N GLY A 147 20.89 7.86 -5.25
CA GLY A 147 21.49 9.20 -5.15
C GLY A 147 21.05 10.05 -3.95
N LEU A 148 20.13 9.58 -3.13
CA LEU A 148 19.65 10.25 -1.92
C LEU A 148 19.88 9.38 -0.67
N ARG A 149 19.77 10.00 0.51
CA ARG A 149 19.93 9.34 1.82
C ARG A 149 18.64 9.34 2.66
N SER A 150 17.52 9.76 2.08
CA SER A 150 16.22 9.78 2.77
C SER A 150 15.65 8.38 3.01
N GLY A 151 16.01 7.41 2.15
CA GLY A 151 15.79 5.98 2.39
C GLY A 151 17.11 5.21 2.44
N ARG A 152 17.05 3.91 2.16
CA ARG A 152 18.24 3.08 2.01
C ARG A 152 18.99 3.50 0.74
N PRO A 153 20.23 4.01 0.85
CA PRO A 153 20.94 4.51 -0.32
C PRO A 153 21.23 3.37 -1.29
N LEU A 154 20.89 3.56 -2.56
CA LEU A 154 21.22 2.61 -3.63
C LEU A 154 22.23 3.24 -4.58
N ARG A 155 23.38 2.60 -4.77
CA ARG A 155 24.34 2.98 -5.80
C ARG A 155 24.01 2.21 -7.07
N VAL A 156 23.29 2.86 -8.00
CA VAL A 156 22.88 2.26 -9.27
C VAL A 156 24.07 2.03 -10.22
N LEU A 157 25.10 2.88 -10.13
CA LEU A 157 26.31 2.76 -10.96
C LEU A 157 27.44 2.11 -10.16
N LYS A 158 27.60 0.79 -10.33
CA LYS A 158 28.68 0.02 -9.68
C LYS A 158 30.02 0.17 -10.43
N SER A 159 29.97 0.33 -11.75
CA SER A 159 31.05 0.64 -12.69
C SER A 159 30.49 0.44 -14.11
N PHE A 160 30.96 1.18 -15.12
CA PHE A 160 30.68 0.86 -16.54
C PHE A 160 31.64 -0.18 -17.12
N ALA A 161 32.52 -0.76 -16.27
CA ALA A 161 33.38 -1.87 -16.68
C ALA A 161 32.53 -3.08 -17.09
N ALA A 162 32.99 -3.81 -18.10
CA ALA A 162 32.36 -5.05 -18.51
C ALA A 162 32.26 -6.02 -17.31
N PRO A 163 31.14 -6.74 -17.12
CA PRO A 163 31.05 -7.80 -16.12
C PRO A 163 32.14 -8.84 -16.35
N ASP A 164 32.47 -9.59 -15.29
CA ASP A 164 33.44 -10.69 -15.37
C ASP A 164 33.08 -11.64 -16.53
N PRO A 165 34.06 -12.11 -17.33
CA PRO A 165 33.82 -13.06 -18.41
C PRO A 165 32.98 -14.28 -18.00
N ALA A 166 33.06 -14.72 -16.74
CA ALA A 166 32.25 -15.82 -16.21
C ALA A 166 30.75 -15.48 -16.15
N ILE A 167 30.39 -14.25 -15.72
CA ILE A 167 29.00 -13.78 -15.68
C ILE A 167 28.48 -13.57 -17.11
N ARG A 168 29.33 -13.08 -18.01
CA ARG A 168 28.96 -12.87 -19.42
C ARG A 168 28.76 -14.18 -20.20
N ALA A 169 29.36 -15.27 -19.73
CA ALA A 169 29.23 -16.59 -20.32
C ALA A 169 28.04 -17.38 -19.76
N ASP A 170 27.43 -16.90 -18.67
CA ASP A 170 26.21 -17.45 -18.13
C ASP A 170 25.02 -17.06 -19.01
N LYS A 171 24.25 -18.05 -19.46
CA LYS A 171 23.11 -17.84 -20.35
C LYS A 171 21.81 -17.54 -19.59
N GLU A 172 21.83 -17.64 -18.27
CA GLU A 172 20.67 -17.44 -17.40
C GLU A 172 20.82 -16.23 -16.45
N ALA A 173 21.93 -15.49 -16.55
CA ALA A 173 22.25 -14.31 -15.73
C ALA A 173 21.76 -12.97 -16.31
#